data_AF-A0A0F9VTV4-F1
#
_entry.id   AF-A0A0F9VTV4-F1
#
_cell.length_a   1.000
_cell.length_b   1.000
_cell.length_c   1.000
_cell.angle_alpha   90.00
_cell.angle_beta   90.00
_cell.angle_gamma   90.00
#
_symmetry.space_group_name_H-M   'P 1'
#
loop_
_entity.id
_entity.type
_entity.pdbx_description
1 polymer ?
#
loop_
_entity_poly.entity_id
_entity_poly.type
_entity_poly.pdbx_seq_one_letter_code
_entity_poly.pdbx_strand_id
1 'polypeptide(L)'
;MTNLWAAEWRSKNIQDGESRHILYDNCLPALFRTRRECREYIKARYGYIAHCPDLQTEPHGWKVPKAIKVDILRQEIPCGRN
;
A
#
# COMPACT_ATOMS: atom_id res chain seq x y z
N MET A 1 -18.22 -6.22 -10.07
CA MET A 1 -16.80 -6.06 -9.68
C MET A 1 -16.53 -4.58 -9.52
N THR A 2 -16.11 -4.16 -8.34
CA THR A 2 -15.84 -2.74 -8.06
C THR A 2 -14.38 -2.48 -8.39
N ASN A 3 -14.12 -1.77 -9.49
CA ASN A 3 -12.76 -1.38 -9.87
C ASN A 3 -12.24 -0.32 -8.89
N LEU A 4 -11.36 -0.71 -7.97
CA LEU A 4 -10.78 0.20 -6.98
C LEU A 4 -9.26 0.30 -7.15
N TRP A 5 -8.70 1.35 -6.56
CA TRP A 5 -7.28 1.60 -6.53
C TRP A 5 -6.78 1.57 -5.09
N ALA A 6 -5.61 0.99 -4.89
CA ALA A 6 -4.94 0.95 -3.59
C ALA A 6 -3.49 1.38 -3.74
N ALA A 7 -2.92 1.90 -2.66
CA ALA A 7 -1.49 2.20 -2.61
C ALA A 7 -0.74 0.99 -2.06
N GLU A 8 0.19 0.44 -2.83
CA GLU A 8 1.05 -0.68 -2.45
C GLU A 8 2.38 -0.15 -1.91
N TRP A 9 2.70 -0.50 -0.67
CA TRP A 9 4.02 -0.33 -0.10
C TRP A 9 5.02 -1.30 -0.72
N ARG A 10 6.24 -0.84 -0.94
CA ARG A 10 7.34 -1.66 -1.45
C ARG A 10 8.62 -1.29 -0.74
N SER A 11 9.29 -2.27 -0.16
CA SER A 11 10.66 -2.11 0.35
C SER A 11 11.50 -3.30 -0.05
N LYS A 12 12.79 -3.04 -0.31
CA LYS A 12 13.78 -4.08 -0.60
C LYS A 12 15.07 -3.79 0.15
N ASN A 13 15.38 -4.62 1.13
CA ASN A 13 16.60 -4.52 1.95
C ASN A 13 17.24 -5.91 2.16
N ILE A 14 18.43 -5.94 2.74
CA ILE A 14 19.18 -7.18 3.02
C ILE A 14 18.54 -7.94 4.19
N GLN A 15 18.01 -7.22 5.19
CA GLN A 15 17.51 -7.80 6.43
C GLN A 15 16.20 -8.57 6.24
N ASP A 16 15.24 -7.98 5.54
CA ASP A 16 13.86 -8.50 5.37
C ASP A 16 13.60 -9.00 3.94
N GLY A 17 14.54 -8.79 3.00
CA GLY A 17 14.36 -9.12 1.59
C GLY A 17 13.39 -8.16 0.90
N GLU A 18 12.40 -8.68 0.18
CA GLU A 18 11.38 -7.87 -0.51
C GLU A 18 10.04 -7.94 0.22
N SER A 19 9.51 -6.77 0.61
CA SER A 19 8.23 -6.64 1.30
C SER A 19 7.24 -5.84 0.48
N ARG A 20 6.03 -6.39 0.32
CA ARG A 20 4.94 -5.78 -0.46
C ARG A 20 3.60 -5.99 0.23
N HIS A 21 2.89 -4.91 0.50
CA HIS A 21 1.56 -4.94 1.12
C HIS A 21 0.76 -3.70 0.74
N ILE A 22 -0.56 -3.75 0.93
CA ILE A 22 -1.44 -2.60 0.72
C ILE A 22 -1.34 -1.68 1.94
N LEU A 23 -1.35 -0.37 1.71
CA LEU A 23 -1.36 0.60 2.79
C LEU A 23 -2.72 0.64 3.50
N TYR A 24 -2.65 0.77 4.82
CA TYR A 24 -3.81 0.92 5.70
C TYR A 24 -3.85 2.34 6.26
N ASP A 25 -5.05 2.86 6.45
CA ASP A 25 -5.34 4.10 7.15
C ASP A 25 -6.46 3.83 8.15
N ASN A 26 -6.26 4.16 9.43
CA ASN A 26 -7.19 3.83 10.51
C ASN A 26 -7.63 2.35 10.52
N CYS A 27 -6.66 1.43 10.36
CA CYS A 27 -6.88 -0.01 10.30
C CYS A 27 -7.73 -0.51 9.12
N LEU A 28 -8.02 0.35 8.13
CA LEU A 28 -8.73 0.00 6.91
C LEU A 28 -7.83 0.15 5.69
N PRO A 29 -7.93 -0.73 4.67
CA PRO A 29 -7.16 -0.56 3.45
C PRO A 29 -7.49 0.79 2.80
N ALA A 30 -6.47 1.56 2.43
CA ALA A 30 -6.64 2.85 1.77
C ALA A 30 -7.07 2.62 0.31
N LEU A 31 -8.37 2.70 0.08
CA LEU A 31 -9.03 2.42 -1.20
C LEU A 31 -9.56 3.70 -1.85
N PHE A 32 -9.36 3.81 -3.15
CA PHE A 32 -9.72 4.98 -3.95
C PHE A 32 -10.54 4.59 -5.17
N ARG A 33 -11.42 5.48 -5.62
CA ARG A 33 -12.24 5.24 -6.82
C ARG A 33 -11.42 5.43 -8.08
N THR A 34 -10.51 6.40 -8.07
CA THR A 34 -9.69 6.72 -9.24
C THR A 34 -8.20 6.54 -8.98
N ARG A 35 -7.46 6.24 -10.05
CA ARG A 35 -5.98 6.21 -10.01
C ARG A 35 -5.40 7.54 -9.56
N ARG A 36 -6.03 8.65 -9.96
CA ARG A 36 -5.57 10.01 -9.63
C ARG A 36 -5.62 10.26 -8.13
N GLU A 37 -6.76 9.99 -7.49
CA GLU A 37 -6.94 10.11 -6.04
C GLU A 37 -5.88 9.31 -5.29
N CYS A 38 -5.64 8.06 -5.71
CA CYS A 38 -4.62 7.22 -5.09
C CYS A 38 -3.21 7.83 -5.20
N ARG A 39 -2.85 8.40 -6.36
CA ARG A 39 -1.55 9.06 -6.55
C ARG A 39 -1.43 10.35 -5.76
N GLU A 40 -2.49 11.13 -5.65
CA GLU A 40 -2.54 12.33 -4.83
C GLU A 40 -2.33 11.99 -3.35
N TYR A 41 -3.01 10.95 -2.85
CA TYR A 41 -2.80 10.41 -1.51
C TYR A 41 -1.34 9.96 -1.28
N ILE A 42 -0.78 9.18 -2.21
CA ILE A 42 0.63 8.73 -2.13
C ILE A 42 1.57 9.93 -2.07
N LYS A 43 1.37 10.93 -2.95
CA LYS A 43 2.21 12.13 -3.00
C LYS A 43 2.10 12.93 -1.70
N ALA A 44 0.90 13.14 -1.19
CA ALA A 44 0.65 13.92 0.01
C ALA A 44 1.27 13.26 1.26
N ARG A 45 1.15 11.94 1.41
CA ARG A 45 1.55 11.24 2.64
C ARG A 45 2.96 10.65 2.59
N TYR A 46 3.41 10.21 1.41
CA TYR A 46 4.67 9.46 1.24
C TYR A 46 5.61 10.08 0.20
N GLY A 47 5.26 11.24 -0.38
CA GLY A 47 6.08 11.91 -1.39
C GLY A 47 7.47 12.28 -0.89
N TYR A 48 7.64 12.50 0.41
CA TYR A 48 8.93 12.81 1.03
C TYR A 48 9.98 11.69 0.86
N ILE A 49 9.55 10.42 0.72
CA ILE A 49 10.46 9.28 0.54
C ILE A 49 11.30 9.45 -0.73
N ALA A 50 10.74 10.06 -1.77
CA ALA A 50 11.45 10.34 -3.03
C ALA A 50 12.69 11.22 -2.83
N HIS A 51 12.67 12.07 -1.80
CA HIS A 51 13.69 13.08 -1.53
C HIS A 51 14.61 12.70 -0.36
N CYS A 52 14.45 11.51 0.23
CA CYS A 52 15.24 11.04 1.36
C CYS A 52 16.01 9.77 0.97
N PRO A 53 17.25 9.88 0.47
CA PRO A 53 18.07 8.74 0.07
C PRO A 53 18.27 7.71 1.17
N ASP A 54 18.42 8.16 2.43
CA ASP A 54 18.67 7.29 3.58
C ASP A 54 17.54 6.29 3.83
N LEU A 55 16.29 6.68 3.55
CA LEU A 55 15.14 5.76 3.63
C LEU A 55 15.12 4.75 2.48
N GLN A 56 15.74 5.07 1.35
CA GLN A 56 15.76 4.22 0.16
C GLN A 56 16.93 3.24 0.14
N THR A 57 17.96 3.49 0.95
CA THR A 57 19.13 2.64 1.14
C THR A 57 18.95 1.68 2.31
N GLU A 58 19.91 0.79 2.52
CA GLU A 58 20.00 -0.02 3.74
C GLU A 58 19.97 0.89 4.99
N PRO A 59 19.29 0.49 6.08
CA PRO A 59 18.64 -0.81 6.32
C PRO A 59 17.17 -0.91 5.84
N HIS A 60 16.61 0.19 5.33
CA HIS A 60 15.18 0.31 5.09
C HIS A 60 14.76 -0.14 3.69
N GLY A 61 15.45 0.35 2.66
CA GLY A 61 15.15 0.01 1.28
C GLY A 61 13.77 0.47 0.79
N TRP A 62 13.19 1.50 1.44
CA TRP A 62 11.84 1.96 1.14
C TRP A 62 11.74 2.54 -0.26
N LYS A 63 10.61 2.32 -0.91
CA LYS A 63 10.26 2.95 -2.18
C LYS A 63 8.96 3.71 -2.02
N VAL A 64 8.81 4.76 -2.81
CA VAL A 64 7.54 5.49 -2.89
C VAL A 64 6.45 4.49 -3.26
N PRO A 65 5.33 4.45 -2.51
CA PRO A 65 4.25 3.53 -2.78
C PRO A 65 3.71 3.65 -4.22
N LYS A 66 3.21 2.55 -4.76
CA LYS A 66 2.67 2.51 -6.13
C LYS A 66 1.16 2.37 -6.12
N ALA A 67 0.47 3.17 -6.94
CA ALA A 67 -0.95 2.97 -7.19
C ALA A 67 -1.17 1.69 -8.01
N ILE A 68 -1.89 0.73 -7.45
CA ILE A 68 -2.28 -0.54 -8.07
C ILE A 68 -3.81 -0.63 -8.18
N LYS A 69 -4.29 -1.35 -9.19
CA LYS A 69 -5.72 -1.67 -9.34
C LYS A 69 -6.01 -2.93 -8.51
N VAL A 70 -7.10 -2.93 -7.77
CA VAL A 70 -7.51 -4.03 -6.89
C VAL A 70 -8.96 -4.42 -7.12
N ASP A 71 -9.23 -5.71 -6.97
CA ASP A 71 -10.57 -6.28 -6.96
C ASP A 71 -10.88 -6.78 -5.54
N ILE A 72 -12.01 -6.35 -4.98
CA ILE A 72 -12.43 -6.74 -3.63
C ILE A 72 -13.46 -7.84 -3.73
N LEU A 73 -13.15 -8.97 -3.09
CA LEU A 73 -14.08 -10.08 -2.89
C LEU A 73 -14.60 -10.02 -1.46
N ARG A 74 -15.93 -9.94 -1.31
CA ARG A 74 -16.56 -10.08 -0.01
C ARG A 74 -16.73 -11.57 0.27
N GLN A 75 -16.11 -12.06 1.33
CA GLN A 75 -16.33 -13.40 1.82
C GLN A 75 -17.04 -13.32 3.17
N GLU A 76 -18.15 -14.06 3.30
CA GLU A 76 -18.80 -14.26 4.59
C GLU A 76 -18.14 -15.47 5.24
N ILE A 77 -17.51 -15.25 6.39
CA ILE A 77 -16.96 -16.35 7.18
C ILE A 77 -18.09 -16.82 8.09
N PRO A 78 -18.60 -18.05 7.93
CA PRO A 78 -19.63 -18.57 8.81
C PRO A 78 -19.06 -18.64 10.22
N CYS A 79 -19.70 -17.98 11.19
CA CYS A 79 -19.35 -18.22 12.59
C CYS A 79 -19.86 -19.62 12.95
N GLY A 80 -18.96 -20.51 13.37
CA GLY A 80 -19.33 -21.82 13.86
C GLY A 80 -20.21 -21.67 15.10
N ARG A 81 -21.41 -22.24 15.07
CA ARG A 81 -22.16 -22.51 16.29
C ARG A 81 -21.39 -23.61 17.05
N ASN A 82 -21.06 -23.33 18.30
CA ASN A 82 -20.53 -24.31 19.25
C ASN A 82 -21.52 -25.48 19.44
#